data_AF-A0A0N4UFS0-F1
#
_entry.id   AF-A0A0N4UFS0-F1
#
_cell.length_a   1.000
_cell.length_b   1.000
_cell.length_c   1.000
_cell.angle_alpha   90.00
_cell.angle_beta   90.00
_cell.angle_gamma   90.00
#
_symmetry.space_group_name_H-M   'P 1'
#
loop_
_entity.id
_entity.type
_entity.pdbx_description
1 polymer ?
#
loop_
_entity_poly.entity_id
_entity_poly.type
_entity_poly.pdbx_seq_one_letter_code
_entity_poly.pdbx_strand_id
1 'polypeptide(L)'
;MVLEQKILMKSDVPALLAVGLEGVFGFLILSFLLIPMYLIVPPSFLRRPGNHLEDILDAFYEISRSSELVVSLLTIIASIAFFNFAGISVTKYMSATTRMVLDNVRTFIIWGLSVFLFHSRFIPLQVFYPIRFFFFQPGNV
;
A
#
# COMPACT_ATOMS: atom_id res chain seq x y z
N MET A 1 -5.66 12.80 2.83
CA MET A 1 -5.73 13.10 4.28
C MET A 1 -6.29 14.49 4.59
N VAL A 2 -5.55 15.60 4.67
CA VAL A 2 -6.15 16.89 5.10
C VAL A 2 -7.17 17.44 4.09
N LEU A 3 -6.84 17.40 2.79
CA LEU A 3 -7.76 17.82 1.72
C LEU A 3 -9.00 16.91 1.68
N GLU A 4 -8.77 15.60 1.77
CA GLU A 4 -9.81 14.56 1.80
C GLU A 4 -10.76 14.75 3.00
N GLN A 5 -10.23 14.97 4.21
CA GLN A 5 -11.03 15.28 5.39
C GLN A 5 -11.88 16.54 5.16
N LYS A 6 -11.30 17.59 4.56
CA LYS A 6 -12.03 18.82 4.24
C LYS A 6 -13.17 18.58 3.24
N ILE A 7 -12.99 17.70 2.27
CA ILE A 7 -14.03 17.33 1.30
C ILE A 7 -15.12 16.49 1.99
N LEU A 8 -14.74 15.46 2.75
CA LEU A 8 -15.67 14.60 3.48
C LEU A 8 -16.53 15.39 4.47
N MET A 9 -15.95 16.36 5.19
CA MET A 9 -16.67 17.23 6.11
C MET A 9 -17.60 18.21 5.41
N LYS A 10 -17.24 18.69 4.21
CA LYS A 10 -18.06 19.67 3.47
C LYS A 10 -19.21 19.05 2.70
N SER A 11 -19.03 17.84 2.17
CA SER A 11 -19.94 17.24 1.19
C SER A 11 -20.76 16.07 1.76
N ASP A 12 -20.62 15.76 3.06
CA ASP A 12 -21.24 14.63 3.77
C ASP A 12 -21.33 13.34 2.94
N VAL A 13 -20.25 13.02 2.23
CA VAL A 13 -20.22 11.89 1.32
C VAL A 13 -20.19 10.60 2.15
N PRO A 14 -20.99 9.57 1.81
CA PRO A 14 -20.90 8.28 2.47
C PRO A 14 -19.52 7.66 2.20
N ALA A 15 -18.86 7.17 3.25
CA ALA A 15 -17.49 6.65 3.19
C ALA A 15 -17.32 5.56 2.12
N LEU A 16 -18.33 4.70 1.96
CA LEU A 16 -18.32 3.64 0.96
C LEU A 16 -18.30 4.18 -0.48
N LEU A 17 -19.00 5.28 -0.76
CA LEU A 17 -18.99 5.91 -2.09
C LEU A 17 -17.63 6.56 -2.38
N ALA A 18 -17.04 7.23 -1.38
CA ALA A 18 -15.71 7.82 -1.52
C ALA A 18 -14.66 6.75 -1.86
N VAL A 19 -14.62 5.65 -1.10
CA VAL A 19 -13.70 4.53 -1.36
C VAL A 19 -13.99 3.86 -2.70
N GLY A 20 -15.25 3.70 -3.08
CA GLY A 20 -15.63 3.14 -4.37
C GLY A 20 -15.10 3.97 -5.54
N LEU A 21 -15.26 5.30 -5.46
CA LEU A 21 -14.73 6.21 -6.49
C LEU A 21 -13.21 6.19 -6.52
N GLU A 22 -12.54 6.25 -5.37
CA GLU A 22 -11.07 6.14 -5.31
C GLU A 22 -10.57 4.82 -5.92
N GLY A 23 -11.26 3.72 -5.65
CA GLY A 23 -10.96 2.41 -6.22
C GLY A 23 -11.11 2.39 -7.74
N VAL A 24 -12.20 2.95 -8.28
CA VAL A 24 -12.44 3.03 -9.73
C VAL A 24 -11.38 3.90 -10.41
N PHE A 25 -11.09 5.10 -9.88
CA PHE A 25 -10.06 5.96 -10.44
C PHE A 25 -8.67 5.32 -10.35
N GLY A 26 -8.34 4.69 -9.24
CA GLY A 26 -7.09 3.95 -9.07
C GLY A 26 -6.96 2.81 -10.08
N PHE A 27 -8.02 2.02 -10.27
CA PHE A 27 -8.05 0.95 -11.27
C PHE A 27 -7.86 1.49 -12.69
N LEU A 28 -8.54 2.57 -13.06
CA LEU A 28 -8.40 3.17 -14.39
C LEU A 28 -6.97 3.68 -14.62
N ILE A 29 -6.43 4.46 -13.69
CA ILE A 29 -5.08 5.02 -13.81
C ILE A 29 -4.04 3.90 -13.92
N LEU A 30 -4.11 2.88 -13.07
CA LEU A 30 -3.17 1.75 -13.12
C LEU A 30 -3.35 0.94 -14.40
N SER A 31 -4.58 0.72 -14.87
CA SER A 31 -4.84 0.03 -16.14
C SER A 31 -4.27 0.78 -17.34
N PHE A 32 -4.33 2.11 -17.34
CA PHE A 32 -3.69 2.91 -18.38
C PHE A 32 -2.17 2.92 -18.25
N LEU A 33 -1.63 2.92 -17.02
CA LEU A 33 -0.18 2.89 -16.77
C LEU A 33 0.45 1.56 -17.18
N LEU A 34 -0.31 0.46 -17.11
CA LEU A 34 0.11 -0.85 -17.57
C LEU A 34 0.46 -0.87 -19.07
N ILE A 35 -0.18 -0.05 -19.91
CA ILE A 35 0.08 0.02 -21.36
C ILE A 35 1.53 0.47 -21.66
N PRO A 36 1.99 1.67 -21.22
CA PRO A 36 3.37 2.07 -21.45
C PRO A 36 4.37 1.17 -20.71
N MET A 37 4.02 0.63 -19.54
CA MET A 37 4.90 -0.30 -18.83
C MET A 37 5.10 -1.62 -19.59
N TYR A 38 4.09 -2.12 -20.31
CA TYR A 38 4.26 -3.25 -21.21
C TYR A 38 5.18 -2.92 -22.40
N LEU A 39 5.12 -1.70 -22.93
CA LEU A 39 5.89 -1.30 -24.12
C LEU A 39 7.35 -0.94 -23.84
N ILE A 40 7.69 -0.57 -22.61
CA ILE A 40 9.06 -0.20 -22.25
C ILE A 40 9.91 -1.47 -22.07
N VAL A 41 11.01 -1.53 -22.81
CA VAL A 41 11.99 -2.63 -22.80
C VAL A 41 13.32 -2.10 -22.26
N PRO A 42 13.63 -2.27 -20.96
CA PRO A 42 14.89 -1.80 -20.43
C PRO A 42 16.00 -2.79 -20.78
N PRO A 43 17.22 -2.30 -21.05
CA PRO A 43 18.34 -3.16 -21.41
C PRO A 43 18.71 -4.17 -20.30
N SER A 44 18.35 -3.93 -19.05
CA SER A 44 18.54 -4.88 -17.94
C SER A 44 17.67 -6.14 -18.03
N PHE A 45 16.62 -6.15 -18.86
CA PHE A 45 15.66 -7.26 -18.98
C PHE A 45 15.85 -8.10 -20.26
N LEU A 46 16.88 -7.83 -21.06
CA LEU A 46 17.19 -8.53 -22.32
C LEU A 46 17.35 -10.07 -22.20
N ARG A 47 17.43 -10.61 -20.98
CA ARG A 47 17.54 -12.05 -20.70
C ARG A 47 16.20 -12.75 -20.40
N ARG A 48 15.09 -12.02 -20.27
CA ARG A 48 13.77 -12.62 -19.98
C ARG A 48 12.96 -12.80 -21.28
N PRO A 49 12.13 -13.86 -21.39
CA PRO A 49 11.21 -13.99 -22.51
C PRO A 49 10.24 -12.79 -22.49
N GLY A 50 10.07 -12.11 -23.62
CA GLY A 50 9.16 -10.95 -23.76
C GLY A 50 9.86 -9.58 -23.66
N ASN A 51 10.97 -9.45 -22.93
CA ASN A 51 11.72 -8.19 -22.76
C ASN A 51 10.89 -6.98 -22.24
N HIS A 52 9.66 -7.15 -21.78
CA HIS A 52 8.82 -6.08 -21.26
C HIS A 52 9.16 -5.75 -19.79
N LEU A 53 8.95 -4.50 -19.36
CA LEU A 53 9.03 -4.13 -17.94
C LEU A 53 8.00 -4.89 -17.11
N GLU A 54 6.74 -4.85 -17.55
CA GLU A 54 5.64 -5.60 -16.96
C GLU A 54 4.92 -6.41 -18.05
N ASP A 55 5.10 -7.73 -18.02
CA ASP A 55 4.39 -8.63 -18.93
C ASP A 55 3.02 -9.02 -18.35
N ILE A 56 2.02 -8.25 -18.75
CA ILE A 56 0.64 -8.41 -18.27
C ILE A 56 0.03 -9.72 -18.76
N LEU A 57 0.39 -10.17 -19.97
CA LEU A 57 -0.18 -11.38 -20.55
C LEU A 57 0.31 -12.62 -19.81
N ASP A 58 1.62 -12.65 -19.49
CA ASP A 58 2.19 -13.72 -18.68
C ASP A 58 1.65 -13.70 -17.24
N ALA A 59 1.49 -12.51 -16.65
CA ALA A 59 0.89 -12.37 -15.32
C ALA A 59 -0.54 -12.93 -15.28
N PHE A 60 -1.39 -12.60 -16.26
CA PHE A 60 -2.75 -13.17 -16.33
C PHE A 60 -2.73 -14.69 -16.56
N TYR A 61 -1.79 -15.18 -17.36
CA TYR A 61 -1.62 -16.61 -17.57
C TYR A 61 -1.25 -17.33 -16.28
N GLU A 62 -0.29 -16.81 -15.51
CA GLU A 62 0.15 -17.39 -14.24
C GLU A 62 -0.96 -17.38 -13.18
N ILE A 63 -1.67 -16.25 -13.06
CA ILE A 63 -2.83 -16.12 -12.17
C ILE A 63 -3.90 -17.14 -12.53
N SER A 64 -4.19 -17.33 -13.82
CA SER A 64 -5.23 -18.29 -14.25
C SER A 64 -4.90 -19.75 -13.91
N ARG A 65 -3.62 -20.07 -13.75
CA ARG A 65 -3.14 -21.44 -13.57
C ARG A 65 -2.89 -21.81 -12.11
N SER A 66 -2.59 -20.84 -11.26
CA SER A 66 -2.32 -21.07 -9.84
C SER A 66 -3.50 -20.65 -8.97
N SER A 67 -4.23 -21.64 -8.46
CA SER A 67 -5.32 -21.37 -7.50
C SER A 67 -4.83 -20.67 -6.23
N GLU A 68 -3.59 -20.95 -5.80
CA GLU A 68 -2.98 -20.29 -4.64
C GLU A 68 -2.79 -18.79 -4.88
N LEU A 69 -2.36 -18.41 -6.10
CA LEU A 69 -2.23 -17.00 -6.47
C LEU A 69 -3.58 -16.30 -6.52
N VAL A 70 -4.61 -16.92 -7.11
CA VAL A 70 -5.97 -16.35 -7.17
C VAL A 70 -6.51 -16.11 -5.77
N VAL A 71 -6.42 -17.10 -4.87
CA VAL A 71 -6.91 -16.96 -3.49
C VAL A 71 -6.14 -15.87 -2.75
N SER A 72 -4.82 -15.83 -2.91
CA SER A 72 -3.98 -14.80 -2.29
C SER A 72 -4.34 -13.40 -2.79
N LEU A 73 -4.54 -13.23 -4.10
CA LEU A 73 -4.93 -11.97 -4.72
C LEU A 73 -6.31 -11.51 -4.24
N LEU A 74 -7.31 -12.39 -4.23
CA LEU A 74 -8.65 -12.06 -3.75
C LEU A 74 -8.63 -11.67 -2.26
N THR A 75 -7.84 -12.36 -1.45
CA THR A 75 -7.69 -12.06 -0.02
C THR A 75 -7.07 -10.67 0.18
N ILE A 76 -6.02 -10.34 -0.59
CA ILE A 76 -5.38 -9.02 -0.54
C ILE A 76 -6.36 -7.93 -1.00
N ILE A 77 -7.09 -8.14 -2.11
CA ILE A 77 -8.08 -7.18 -2.61
C ILE A 77 -9.16 -6.90 -1.55
N ALA A 78 -9.72 -7.96 -0.96
CA ALA A 78 -10.72 -7.84 0.10
C ALA A 78 -10.17 -7.10 1.33
N SER A 79 -8.94 -7.43 1.74
CA SER A 79 -8.26 -6.78 2.86
C SER A 79 -8.04 -5.29 2.61
N ILE A 80 -7.57 -4.91 1.42
CA ILE A 80 -7.31 -3.51 1.07
C ILE A 80 -8.63 -2.73 0.98
N ALA A 81 -9.68 -3.32 0.39
CA ALA A 81 -11.00 -2.69 0.31
C ALA A 81 -11.57 -2.40 1.70
N PHE A 82 -11.51 -3.38 2.60
CA PHE A 82 -11.96 -3.21 3.99
C PHE A 82 -11.12 -2.15 4.73
N PHE A 83 -9.80 -2.20 4.57
CA PHE A 83 -8.90 -1.24 5.22
C PHE A 83 -9.14 0.20 4.75
N ASN A 84 -9.37 0.42 3.46
CA ASN A 84 -9.68 1.74 2.92
C ASN A 84 -11.03 2.25 3.42
N PHE A 85 -12.05 1.39 3.47
CA PHE A 85 -13.35 1.74 4.04
C PHE A 85 -13.28 2.14 5.52
N ALA A 86 -12.61 1.32 6.34
CA ALA A 86 -12.38 1.64 7.74
C ALA A 86 -11.57 2.93 7.89
N GLY A 87 -10.56 3.12 7.04
CA GLY A 87 -9.71 4.31 7.01
C GLY A 87 -10.49 5.61 6.77
N ILE A 88 -11.28 5.67 5.69
CA ILE A 88 -12.11 6.84 5.40
C ILE A 88 -13.14 7.07 6.51
N SER A 89 -13.71 5.99 7.06
CA SER A 89 -14.66 6.10 8.18
C SER A 89 -14.01 6.76 9.40
N VAL A 90 -12.80 6.35 9.78
CA VAL A 90 -12.05 7.00 10.88
C VAL A 90 -11.76 8.47 10.57
N THR A 91 -11.35 8.80 9.34
CA THR A 91 -11.12 10.19 8.94
C THR A 91 -12.39 11.04 9.01
N LYS A 92 -13.55 10.46 8.66
CA LYS A 92 -14.85 11.14 8.68
C LYS A 92 -15.35 11.41 10.11
N TYR A 93 -15.25 10.43 11.01
CA TYR A 93 -15.83 10.53 12.36
C TYR A 93 -14.86 11.01 13.45
N MET A 94 -13.55 10.90 13.24
CA MET A 94 -12.54 11.30 14.22
C MET A 94 -11.69 12.44 13.67
N SER A 95 -10.61 12.12 12.96
CA SER A 95 -9.71 13.09 12.34
C SER A 95 -8.71 12.40 11.43
N ALA A 96 -8.16 13.16 10.47
CA ALA A 96 -7.02 12.69 9.67
C ALA A 96 -5.79 12.36 10.53
N THR A 97 -5.60 13.02 11.66
CA THR A 97 -4.49 12.73 12.59
C THR A 97 -4.64 11.33 13.19
N THR A 98 -5.86 10.94 13.59
CA THR A 98 -6.12 9.59 14.11
C THR A 98 -5.83 8.54 13.05
N ARG A 99 -6.26 8.79 11.81
CA ARG A 99 -5.98 7.90 10.68
C ARG A 99 -4.48 7.67 10.49
N MET A 100 -3.70 8.75 10.59
CA MET A 100 -2.24 8.70 10.49
C MET A 100 -1.59 7.91 11.62
N VAL A 101 -2.07 8.07 12.86
CA VAL A 101 -1.58 7.27 14.00
C VAL A 101 -1.86 5.78 13.77
N LEU A 102 -3.06 5.43 13.32
CA LEU A 102 -3.42 4.04 13.01
C LEU A 102 -2.54 3.44 11.90
N ASP A 103 -2.21 4.24 10.87
CA ASP A 103 -1.30 3.80 9.81
C ASP A 103 0.10 3.45 10.34
N ASN A 104 0.62 4.22 11.29
CA ASN A 104 1.90 3.94 11.93
C ASN A 104 1.82 2.69 12.80
N VAL A 105 0.76 2.55 13.61
CA VAL A 105 0.53 1.39 14.47
C VAL A 105 0.47 0.10 13.64
N ARG A 106 -0.20 0.11 12.49
CA ARG A 106 -0.23 -1.04 11.56
C ARG A 106 1.17 -1.50 11.18
N THR A 107 2.05 -0.57 10.77
CA THR A 107 3.42 -0.91 10.37
C THR A 107 4.21 -1.51 11.53
N PHE A 108 4.06 -0.97 12.75
CA PHE A 108 4.70 -1.53 13.95
C PHE A 108 4.20 -2.94 14.26
N ILE A 109 2.90 -3.20 14.14
CA ILE A 109 2.33 -4.53 14.37
C ILE A 109 2.87 -5.54 13.36
N ILE A 110 2.88 -5.19 12.07
CA ILE A 110 3.40 -6.09 11.02
C ILE A 110 4.89 -6.38 11.25
N TRP A 111 5.68 -5.34 11.56
CA TRP A 111 7.10 -5.52 11.88
C TRP A 111 7.30 -6.42 13.10
N GLY A 112 6.57 -6.19 14.19
CA GLY A 112 6.67 -6.99 15.41
C GLY A 112 6.27 -8.46 15.19
N LEU A 113 5.17 -8.69 14.48
CA LEU A 113 4.74 -10.04 14.09
C LEU A 113 5.75 -10.71 13.16
N SER A 114 6.40 -9.97 12.26
CA SER A 114 7.40 -10.53 11.35
C SER A 114 8.65 -11.03 12.09
N VAL A 115 9.10 -10.30 13.11
CA VAL A 115 10.20 -10.75 13.99
C VAL A 115 9.81 -12.02 14.74
N PHE A 116 8.58 -12.07 15.27
CA PHE A 116 8.10 -13.23 16.03
C PHE A 116 7.88 -14.48 15.16
N LEU A 117 7.18 -14.34 14.03
CA LEU A 117 6.76 -15.47 13.20
C LEU A 117 7.85 -15.97 12.25
N PHE A 118 8.65 -15.08 11.65
CA PHE A 118 9.60 -15.45 10.60
C PHE A 118 11.04 -15.56 11.09
N HIS A 119 11.29 -15.51 12.40
CA HIS A 119 12.65 -15.54 12.98
C HIS A 119 13.59 -14.50 12.35
N SER A 120 13.04 -13.38 11.88
CA SER A 120 13.83 -12.29 11.32
C SER A 120 14.78 -11.78 12.39
N ARG A 121 16.08 -11.71 12.09
CA ARG A 121 17.09 -11.29 13.07
C ARG A 121 16.76 -9.89 13.57
N PHE A 122 16.39 -9.78 14.84
CA PHE A 122 16.18 -8.50 15.49
C PHE A 122 17.52 -7.77 15.60
N ILE A 123 17.68 -6.69 14.85
CA ILE A 123 18.86 -5.83 14.95
C ILE A 123 18.43 -4.65 15.84
N PRO A 124 19.00 -4.48 17.05
CA PRO A 124 18.60 -3.40 17.98
C PRO A 124 18.71 -2.00 17.36
N LEU A 125 19.58 -1.83 16.36
CA LEU A 125 19.71 -0.60 15.57
C LEU A 125 18.39 -0.19 14.89
N GLN A 126 17.50 -1.12 14.55
CA GLN A 126 16.20 -0.78 13.95
C GLN A 126 15.32 0.06 14.87
N VAL A 127 15.45 -0.13 16.19
CA VAL A 127 14.72 0.66 17.20
C VAL A 127 15.55 1.85 17.64
N PHE A 128 16.85 1.65 17.88
CA PHE A 128 17.72 2.69 18.43
C PHE A 128 18.10 3.80 17.45
N TYR A 129 18.30 3.50 16.16
CA TYR A 129 18.77 4.51 15.20
C TYR A 129 17.73 5.59 14.90
N PRO A 130 16.44 5.27 14.67
CA PRO A 130 15.41 6.29 14.50
C PRO A 130 15.25 7.17 15.75
N ILE A 131 15.28 6.56 16.95
CA ILE A 131 15.19 7.27 18.22
C ILE A 131 16.42 8.18 18.41
N ARG A 132 17.63 7.65 18.18
CA ARG A 132 18.86 8.43 18.28
C ARG A 132 18.91 9.53 17.23
N PHE A 133 18.42 9.32 16.01
CA PHE A 133 18.36 10.36 14.99
C PHE A 133 17.33 11.46 15.33
N PHE A 134 16.23 11.13 16.01
CA PHE A 134 15.21 12.11 16.43
C PHE A 134 15.59 12.88 17.70
N PHE A 135 16.22 12.22 18.68
CA PHE A 135 16.60 12.84 19.97
C PHE A 135 18.05 13.37 19.98
N PHE A 136 18.91 12.86 19.11
CA PHE A 136 20.27 13.35 18.87
C PHE A 136 20.40 13.77 17.39
N GLN A 137 19.56 14.71 16.95
CA GLN A 137 20.02 15.59 15.88
C GLN A 137 21.23 16.36 16.43
N PRO A 138 22.35 16.47 15.69
CA PRO A 138 23.41 17.40 16.05
C PRO A 138 22.86 18.83 15.90
N GLY A 139 22.24 19.32 16.96
CA GLY A 139 21.95 20.71 17.26
C GLY A 139 22.55 21.00 18.63
N ASN A 140 23.88 21.16 18.65
CA ASN A 140 24.79 21.55 19.74
C ASN A 140 26.17 21.56 19.03
N VAL A 141 26.73 22.64 18.52
CA VAL A 141 26.91 24.03 18.98
C VAL A 141 27.04 24.94 17.76
#